data_AF-A0A2N9NXB1-F1
#
_entry.id   AF-A0A2N9NXB1-F1
#
_cell.length_a   1.000
_cell.length_b   1.000
_cell.length_c   1.000
_cell.angle_alpha   90.00
_cell.angle_beta   90.00
_cell.angle_gamma   90.00
#
_symmetry.space_group_name_H-M   'P 1'
#
loop_
_entity.id
_entity.type
_entity.pdbx_description
1 polymer ?
#
loop_
_entity_poly.entity_id
_entity_poly.type
_entity_poly.pdbx_seq_one_letter_code
_entity_poly.pdbx_strand_id
1 'polypeptide(L)' 'MVHNKPVVTLAVLADADPNWRPAHYEKALLGTRVRFDFSVCKLLDLVAELLAGVSSVAARQPSPNRP' A
#
# COMPACT_ATOMS: atom_id res chain seq x y z
N MET A 1 -31.98 1.60 -11.24
CA MET A 1 -31.23 1.82 -9.98
C MET A 1 -29.75 1.95 -10.34
N VAL A 2 -29.25 3.17 -10.52
CA VAL A 2 -27.88 3.41 -11.03
C VAL A 2 -26.94 3.58 -9.84
N HIS A 3 -26.02 2.64 -9.65
CA HIS A 3 -24.99 2.69 -8.63
C HIS A 3 -23.84 3.59 -9.12
N ASN A 4 -24.02 4.92 -9.06
CA ASN A 4 -23.02 5.91 -9.49
C ASN A 4 -21.98 6.19 -8.37
N LYS A 5 -21.38 5.14 -7.80
CA LYS A 5 -20.27 5.34 -6.86
C LYS A 5 -18.97 5.45 -7.65
N PRO A 6 -18.07 6.38 -7.29
CA PRO A 6 -16.76 6.47 -7.92
C PRO A 6 -16.02 5.13 -7.75
N VAL A 7 -15.57 4.57 -8.87
CA VAL A 7 -14.79 3.32 -8.90
C VAL A 7 -13.32 3.69 -8.88
N VAL A 8 -12.55 2.98 -8.05
CA VAL A 8 -11.09 3.06 -8.04
C VAL A 8 -10.53 1.73 -8.52
N THR A 9 -9.41 1.77 -9.24
CA THR A 9 -8.66 0.55 -9.56
C THR A 9 -7.38 0.52 -8.75
N LEU A 10 -7.13 -0.61 -8.12
CA LEU A 10 -5.98 -0.85 -7.27
C LEU A 10 -5.23 -2.06 -7.82
N ALA A 11 -3.93 -1.94 -7.98
CA ALA A 11 -3.08 -3.08 -8.32
C ALA A 11 -2.55 -3.69 -7.02
N VAL A 12 -2.84 -4.98 -6.79
CA VAL A 12 -2.22 -5.76 -5.72
C VAL A 12 -0.97 -6.42 -6.29
N LEU A 13 0.20 -5.95 -5.84
CA LEU A 13 1.48 -6.42 -6.32
C LEU A 13 2.11 -7.34 -5.27
N ALA A 14 2.06 -8.65 -5.53
CA ALA A 14 2.57 -9.71 -4.64
C ALA A 14 3.99 -10.17 -5.02
N ASP A 15 4.83 -9.26 -5.53
CA ASP A 15 6.22 -9.56 -5.85
C ASP A 15 7.11 -9.48 -4.60
N ALA A 16 8.12 -10.34 -4.53
CA ALA A 16 9.05 -10.44 -3.41
C ALA A 16 10.06 -9.28 -3.34
N ASP A 17 10.28 -8.55 -4.44
CA ASP A 17 11.12 -7.35 -4.45
C ASP A 17 10.40 -6.17 -3.74
N PRO A 18 10.94 -5.67 -2.61
CA PRO A 18 10.37 -4.53 -1.89
C PRO A 18 10.42 -3.21 -2.68
N ASN A 19 11.35 -3.10 -3.64
CA ASN A 19 11.57 -1.90 -4.44
C ASN A 19 10.73 -1.90 -5.72
N TRP A 20 10.16 -3.03 -6.12
CA TRP A 20 9.35 -3.11 -7.34
C TRP A 20 7.99 -2.44 -7.16
N ARG A 21 7.85 -1.19 -7.63
CA ARG A 21 6.66 -0.34 -7.46
C ARG A 21 6.24 0.32 -8.78
N PRO A 22 5.75 -0.44 -9.77
CA PRO A 22 5.30 0.11 -11.03
C PRO A 22 4.12 1.06 -10.84
N ALA A 23 4.20 2.29 -11.33
CA ALA A 23 3.10 3.25 -11.25
C ALA A 23 2.10 3.14 -12.43
N HIS A 24 2.43 2.35 -13.44
CA HIS A 24 1.60 2.19 -14.63
C HIS A 24 1.84 0.85 -15.32
N TYR A 25 0.84 0.43 -16.09
CA TYR A 25 0.94 -0.63 -17.08
C TYR A 25 0.76 0.02 -18.45
N GLU A 26 1.61 -0.35 -19.41
CA GLU A 26 1.54 0.18 -20.77
C GLU A 26 1.60 -0.94 -21.81
N LYS A 27 0.78 -0.82 -22.85
CA LYS A 27 0.83 -1.65 -24.06
C LYS A 27 0.80 -0.75 -25.28
N ALA A 28 1.77 -0.91 -26.17
CA ALA A 28 1.84 -0.16 -27.43
C ALA A 28 1.77 -1.10 -28.65
N LEU A 29 1.07 -0.67 -29.70
CA LEU A 29 0.98 -1.34 -30.98
C LEU A 29 0.84 -0.31 -32.11
N LEU A 30 1.71 -0.40 -33.13
CA LEU A 30 1.72 0.50 -34.30
C LEU A 30 1.67 2.00 -33.93
N GLY A 31 2.38 2.41 -32.88
CA GLY A 31 2.43 3.80 -32.42
C GLY A 31 1.22 4.26 -31.59
N THR A 32 0.21 3.40 -31.40
CA THR A 32 -0.88 3.64 -30.44
C THR A 32 -0.53 3.00 -29.10
N ARG A 33 -0.78 3.71 -27.99
CA ARG A 33 -0.54 3.19 -26.63
C ARG A 33 -1.81 3.19 -25.79
N VAL A 34 -1.96 2.13 -25.00
CA VAL A 34 -2.87 2.05 -23.87
C VAL A 34 -2.02 2.13 -22.61
N ARG A 35 -2.25 3.16 -21.81
CA ARG A 35 -1.59 3.35 -20.52
C ARG A 35 -2.64 3.31 -19.42
N PHE A 36 -2.33 2.59 -18.37
CA PHE A 36 -3.15 2.45 -17.19
C PHE A 36 -2.35 2.86 -15.97
N ASP A 37 -2.61 4.05 -15.45
CA ASP A 37 -2.01 4.56 -14.22
C ASP A 37 -2.81 4.10 -13.00
N PHE A 38 -2.11 3.67 -11.96
CA PHE A 38 -2.74 3.16 -10.74
C PHE A 38 -1.91 3.50 -9.51
N SER A 39 -2.58 3.60 -8.38
CA SER A 39 -1.92 3.66 -7.09
C SER A 39 -1.43 2.27 -6.69
N VAL A 40 -0.21 2.21 -6.15
CA VAL A 40 0.39 0.99 -5.61
C VAL A 40 0.44 1.09 -4.09
N CYS A 41 0.06 0.00 -3.43
CA CYS A 41 0.32 -0.23 -2.02
C CYS A 41 0.97 -1.62 -1.87
N LYS A 42 2.06 -1.73 -1.09
CA LYS A 42 2.68 -3.02 -0.77
C LYS A 42 2.19 -3.49 0.59
N LEU A 43 1.78 -4.75 0.68
CA LEU A 43 1.47 -5.37 1.97
C LEU A 43 2.67 -5.34 2.93
N LEU A 44 3.89 -5.36 2.40
CA LEU A 44 5.12 -5.21 3.19
C LEU A 44 5.18 -3.86 3.92
N ASP A 45 4.71 -2.78 3.28
CA ASP A 45 4.66 -1.45 3.91
C ASP A 45 3.66 -1.46 5.05
N LEU A 46 2.47 -2.02 4.79
CA LEU A 46 1.42 -2.14 5.81
C LEU A 46 1.88 -2.97 7.01
N VAL A 47 2.60 -4.08 6.77
CA VAL A 47 3.16 -4.91 7.86
C VAL A 47 4.23 -4.14 8.62
N ALA A 48 5.13 -3.43 7.93
CA ALA A 48 6.16 -2.62 8.58
C ALA A 48 5.55 -1.50 9.44
N GLU A 49 4.55 -0.78 8.93
CA GLU A 49 3.82 0.26 9.65
C GLU A 49 3.08 -0.31 10.87
N LEU A 50 2.42 -1.47 10.71
CA LEU A 50 1.74 -2.14 11.82
C LEU A 50 2.73 -2.54 12.91
N LEU A 51 3.87 -3.13 12.55
CA LEU A 51 4.93 -3.51 13.50
C LEU A 51 5.59 -2.29 14.19
N ALA A 52 5.77 -1.19 13.45
CA ALA A 52 6.24 0.08 14.01
C ALA A 52 5.23 0.65 15.02
N GLY A 53 3.93 0.56 14.72
CA GLY A 53 2.85 0.97 15.63
C GLY A 53 2.74 0.09 16.89
N VAL A 54 2.97 -1.22 16.77
CA VAL A 54 2.96 -2.15 17.91
C VAL A 54 4.09 -1.84 18.91
N SER A 55 5.25 -1.39 18.42
CA SER A 55 6.40 -1.02 19.27
C SER A 55 6.13 0.20 20.16
N SER A 56 5.20 1.07 19.78
CA SER A 56 4.79 2.26 20.56
C SER A 56 3.90 1.92 21.77
N VAL A 57 3.13 0.82 21.71
CA VAL A 57 2.25 0.40 22.81
C VAL A 57 3.04 -0.25 23.95
N ALA A 58 4.12 -0.98 23.64
CA ALA A 58 4.97 -1.62 24.64
C ALA A 58 5.76 -0.62 25.51
N ALA A 59 5.98 0.61 25.04
CA ALA A 59 6.67 1.67 25.80
C ALA A 59 5.78 2.37 26.84
N ARG A 60 4.48 2.06 26.91
CA ARG A 60 3.57 2.55 27.96
C ARG A 60 3.59 1.63 29.19
N GLN A 61 4.77 1.43 29.77
CA GLN A 61 4.87 0.77 31.08
C GLN A 61 4.47 1.78 32.17
N PRO A 62 3.50 1.48 33.06
CA PRO A 62 3.16 2.39 34.15
C PRO A 62 4.36 2.52 35.09
N SER A 63 4.69 3.76 35.43
CA SER A 63 5.77 4.13 36.34
C SER A 63 5.74 3.27 37.61
N PRO A 64 6.85 2.66 38.05
CA PRO A 64 6.86 1.92 39.30
C PRO A 64 6.76 2.92 40.45
N ASN A 65 5.73 2.70 41.26
CA ASN A 65 5.42 3.31 42.54
C ASN A 65 6.57 4.12 43.17
N ARG A 66 6.38 5.43 43.34
CA ARG A 66 7.23 6.25 44.22
C ARG A 66 6.68 6.12 45.65
N PRO A 67 7.53 5.88 46.67
CA PRO A 67 7.10 5.63 48.05
C PRO A 67 6.32 6.80 48.67
#